data_AF-A0A9X3HZL4-F1
#
_entry.id   AF-A0A9X3HZL4-F1
#
_cell.length_a   1.000
_cell.length_b   1.000
_cell.length_c   1.000
_cell.angle_alpha   90.00
_cell.angle_beta   90.00
_cell.angle_gamma   90.00
#
_symmetry.space_group_name_H-M   'P 1'
#
loop_
_entity.id
_entity.type
_entity.pdbx_description
1 polymer ?
#
loop_
_entity_poly.entity_id
_entity_poly.type
_entity_poly.pdbx_seq_one_letter_code
_entity_poly.pdbx_strand_id
1 'polypeptide(L)'
;MNTYLLIGTFLLFGAAIFFKFNSTRTADNWNIPKNKISTLQKIDSQQQRTLKLVVTYDYGETLETISENTTPEIIQDLMESINWNVFHIVQLEDKNGNALHVSGSLEEDGLASGYVTENDHLLKSVPPTSVEEMTTILIDFLESENNWRKKYKYE
;
A
#
# COMPACT_ATOMS: atom_id res chain seq x y z
N MET A 1 6.64 34.37 37.36
CA MET A 1 6.21 33.89 36.02
C MET A 1 7.01 32.64 35.73
N ASN A 2 6.50 31.47 36.11
CA ASN A 2 5.68 30.57 35.27
C ASN A 2 6.49 30.02 34.09
N THR A 3 6.58 28.73 33.74
CA THR A 3 6.41 27.41 34.38
C THR A 3 6.69 26.40 33.26
N TYR A 4 7.36 25.27 33.57
CA TYR A 4 7.44 24.02 32.79
C TYR A 4 7.86 24.06 31.30
N LEU A 5 9.12 23.69 31.05
CA LEU A 5 9.56 23.00 29.83
C LEU A 5 10.02 21.60 30.24
N LEU A 6 9.07 20.70 30.42
CA LEU A 6 9.29 19.28 30.65
C LEU A 6 8.11 18.51 30.01
N ILE A 7 8.50 17.59 29.12
CA ILE A 7 7.84 16.31 28.80
C ILE A 7 6.80 16.31 27.67
N GLY A 8 7.19 15.63 26.59
CA GLY A 8 6.34 14.90 25.65
C GLY A 8 7.08 14.73 24.32
N THR A 9 7.68 13.61 23.93
CA THR A 9 7.60 12.22 24.38
C THR A 9 8.82 11.48 23.82
N PHE A 10 9.73 11.04 24.68
CA PHE A 10 10.38 9.74 24.48
C PHE A 10 9.27 8.70 24.57
N LEU A 11 9.36 7.63 23.76
CA LEU A 11 8.77 6.29 23.90
C LEU A 11 8.15 5.77 22.60
N LEU A 12 9.00 5.25 21.72
CA LEU A 12 8.72 3.93 21.15
C LEU A 12 9.93 3.04 21.44
N PHE A 13 9.88 2.43 22.63
CA PHE A 13 10.54 1.15 22.94
C PHE A 13 10.32 0.19 21.75
N GLY A 14 11.29 -0.60 21.31
CA GLY A 14 12.13 -1.42 22.17
C GLY A 14 11.43 -2.73 22.49
N ALA A 15 11.34 -3.62 21.50
CA ALA A 15 11.21 -5.05 21.74
C ALA A 15 12.06 -5.79 20.71
N ALA A 16 13.34 -5.97 21.05
CA ALA A 16 14.13 -7.05 20.48
C ALA A 16 13.44 -8.37 20.83
N ILE A 17 12.80 -9.02 19.86
CA ILE A 17 12.47 -10.43 19.97
C ILE A 17 13.50 -11.21 19.16
N PHE A 18 14.47 -11.70 19.91
CA PHE A 18 15.49 -12.65 19.48
C PHE A 18 14.81 -14.00 19.21
N PHE A 19 14.31 -14.23 18.00
CA PHE A 19 14.03 -15.59 17.54
C PHE A 19 15.27 -16.15 16.83
N LYS A 20 16.11 -16.85 17.60
CA LYS A 20 16.99 -17.87 17.03
C LYS A 20 16.11 -18.93 16.37
N PHE A 21 15.91 -18.84 15.06
CA PHE A 21 15.44 -19.97 14.28
C PHE A 21 16.61 -20.58 13.53
N ASN A 22 17.21 -21.59 14.15
CA ASN A 22 18.14 -22.51 13.49
C ASN A 22 17.35 -23.29 12.44
N SER A 23 17.39 -22.86 11.19
CA SER A 23 16.83 -23.60 10.07
C SER A 23 17.94 -24.04 9.12
N THR A 24 18.64 -25.10 9.51
CA THR A 24 19.25 -25.99 8.52
C THR A 24 18.11 -26.68 7.77
N ARG A 25 17.63 -26.08 6.68
CA ARG A 25 16.76 -26.76 5.72
C ARG A 25 17.62 -27.27 4.58
N THR A 26 17.91 -28.57 4.66
CA THR A 26 18.29 -29.38 3.51
C THR A 26 17.31 -29.14 2.37
N ALA A 27 17.83 -28.85 1.18
CA ALA A 27 17.06 -28.78 -0.04
C ALA A 27 16.62 -30.20 -0.43
N ASP A 28 15.47 -30.63 0.08
CA ASP A 28 14.82 -31.84 -0.43
C ASP A 28 14.25 -31.54 -1.81
N ASN A 29 14.80 -32.23 -2.81
CA ASN A 29 14.35 -32.24 -4.19
C ASN A 29 12.95 -32.85 -4.28
N TRP A 30 11.90 -32.03 -4.18
CA TRP A 30 10.53 -32.46 -4.46
C TRP A 30 10.20 -32.16 -5.93
N ASN A 31 10.18 -33.21 -6.76
CA ASN A 31 9.57 -33.17 -8.09
C ASN A 31 8.05 -33.00 -7.95
N ILE A 32 7.59 -31.75 -7.82
CA ILE A 32 6.17 -31.43 -7.83
C ILE A 32 5.70 -31.36 -9.29
N PRO A 33 4.71 -32.16 -9.70
CA PRO A 33 4.22 -32.15 -11.08
C PRO A 33 3.58 -30.80 -11.41
N LYS A 34 3.90 -30.26 -12.60
CA LYS A 34 3.47 -28.93 -13.08
C LYS A 34 1.95 -28.70 -13.00
N ASN A 35 1.14 -29.76 -13.04
CA ASN A 35 -0.32 -29.68 -12.92
C ASN A 35 -0.81 -29.28 -11.51
N LYS A 36 -0.05 -29.55 -10.45
CA LYS A 36 -0.35 -29.09 -9.10
C LYS A 36 0.00 -27.61 -8.92
N ILE A 37 1.06 -27.15 -9.58
CA ILE A 37 1.50 -25.74 -9.57
C ILE A 37 0.45 -24.86 -10.25
N SER A 38 -0.07 -25.26 -11.41
CA SER A 38 -1.14 -24.51 -12.10
C SER A 38 -2.46 -24.51 -11.31
N THR A 39 -2.74 -25.56 -10.55
CA THR A 39 -3.96 -25.63 -9.71
C THR A 39 -3.81 -24.76 -8.45
N LEU A 40 -2.63 -24.72 -7.83
CA LEU A 40 -2.33 -23.83 -6.70
C LEU A 40 -2.30 -22.34 -7.11
N GLN A 41 -1.74 -22.01 -8.28
CA GLN A 41 -1.78 -20.66 -8.83
C GLN A 41 -3.20 -20.20 -9.19
N LYS A 42 -4.10 -21.13 -9.54
CA LYS A 42 -5.50 -20.81 -9.87
C LYS A 42 -6.34 -20.55 -8.62
N ILE A 43 -6.02 -21.19 -7.49
CA ILE A 43 -6.72 -20.98 -6.21
C ILE A 43 -6.39 -19.61 -5.62
N ASP A 44 -5.21 -19.06 -5.90
CA ASP A 44 -4.78 -17.72 -5.46
C ASP A 44 -5.40 -16.56 -6.27
N SER A 45 -6.05 -16.88 -7.40
CA SER A 45 -6.52 -15.88 -8.37
C SER A 45 -7.95 -15.37 -8.16
N GLN A 46 -8.64 -15.78 -7.09
CA GLN A 46 -10.04 -15.39 -6.82
C GLN A 46 -10.37 -15.12 -5.35
N GLN A 47 -9.37 -15.03 -4.46
CA GLN A 47 -9.64 -14.48 -3.12
C GLN A 47 -9.64 -12.96 -3.24
N GLN A 48 -10.83 -12.36 -3.26
CA GLN A 48 -11.01 -10.91 -3.22
C GLN A 48 -10.16 -10.35 -2.07
N ARG A 49 -9.18 -9.51 -2.41
CA ARG A 49 -8.27 -8.92 -1.42
C ARG A 49 -9.08 -7.99 -0.54
N THR A 50 -9.08 -8.24 0.77
CA THR A 50 -9.58 -7.26 1.73
C THR A 50 -8.48 -6.25 1.97
N LEU A 51 -8.64 -5.05 1.42
CA LEU A 51 -7.71 -3.93 1.57
C LEU A 51 -8.41 -2.79 2.31
N LYS A 52 -7.67 -2.17 3.22
CA LYS A 52 -8.09 -0.97 3.94
C LYS A 52 -7.73 0.26 3.11
N LEU A 53 -8.67 1.19 2.95
CA LEU A 53 -8.47 2.47 2.28
C LEU A 53 -8.30 3.57 3.31
N VAL A 54 -7.16 4.25 3.24
CA VAL A 54 -6.84 5.40 4.08
C VAL A 54 -6.51 6.60 3.22
N VAL A 55 -6.81 7.79 3.74
CA VAL A 55 -6.35 9.05 3.19
C VAL A 55 -5.53 9.79 4.24
N THR A 56 -4.42 10.37 3.82
CA THR A 56 -3.58 11.25 4.63
C THR A 56 -3.49 12.61 3.96
N TYR A 57 -3.66 13.67 4.73
CA TYR A 57 -3.64 15.05 4.24
C TYR A 57 -3.12 15.99 5.32
N ASP A 58 -3.11 17.29 5.02
CA ASP A 58 -2.56 18.32 5.92
C ASP A 58 -1.09 18.05 6.24
N TYR A 59 -0.29 17.84 5.19
CA TYR A 59 1.14 17.49 5.26
C TYR A 59 1.47 16.27 6.14
N GLY A 60 0.53 15.34 6.28
CA GLY A 60 0.73 14.11 7.07
C GLY A 60 0.19 14.19 8.49
N GLU A 61 -0.38 15.33 8.90
CA GLU A 61 -0.92 15.50 10.25
C GLU A 61 -2.24 14.75 10.45
N THR A 62 -3.03 14.60 9.39
CA THR A 62 -4.34 13.95 9.46
C THR A 62 -4.35 12.66 8.66
N LEU A 63 -4.73 11.55 9.32
CA LEU A 63 -4.97 10.25 8.71
C LEU A 63 -6.40 9.80 9.01
N GLU A 64 -7.15 9.47 7.96
CA GLU A 64 -8.51 8.98 8.05
C GLU A 64 -8.63 7.60 7.40
N THR A 65 -9.28 6.68 8.10
CA THR A 65 -9.69 5.39 7.53
C THR A 65 -11.06 5.54 6.89
N ILE A 66 -11.11 5.38 5.58
CA ILE A 66 -12.33 5.51 4.78
C ILE A 66 -13.09 4.18 4.76
N SER A 67 -12.36 3.06 4.63
CA SER A 67 -12.96 1.73 4.70
C SER A 67 -11.95 0.67 5.16
N GLU A 68 -12.39 -0.25 6.01
CA GLU A 68 -11.63 -1.46 6.38
C GLU A 68 -11.73 -2.57 5.33
N ASN A 69 -12.72 -2.49 4.43
CA ASN A 69 -12.92 -3.44 3.35
C ASN A 69 -13.37 -2.68 2.10
N THR A 70 -12.40 -2.34 1.26
CA THR A 70 -12.58 -1.41 0.15
C THR A 70 -13.20 -2.07 -1.07
N THR A 71 -14.05 -1.32 -1.78
CA THR A 71 -14.57 -1.67 -3.10
C THR A 71 -14.16 -0.63 -4.14
N PRO A 72 -14.22 -0.93 -5.46
CA PRO A 72 -13.93 0.05 -6.50
C PRO A 72 -14.79 1.32 -6.40
N GLU A 73 -16.07 1.18 -6.03
CA GLU A 73 -17.00 2.31 -5.88
C GLU A 73 -16.56 3.24 -4.73
N ILE A 74 -16.13 2.67 -3.59
CA ILE A 74 -15.58 3.46 -2.48
C ILE A 74 -14.34 4.24 -2.91
N ILE A 75 -13.47 3.63 -3.73
CA ILE A 75 -12.29 4.32 -4.28
C ILE A 75 -12.73 5.47 -5.18
N GLN A 76 -13.67 5.23 -6.09
CA GLN A 76 -14.16 6.27 -7.01
C GLN A 76 -14.76 7.45 -6.24
N ASP A 77 -15.68 7.18 -5.31
CA ASP A 77 -16.33 8.21 -4.49
C ASP A 77 -15.30 9.04 -3.69
N LEU A 78 -14.31 8.37 -3.09
CA LEU A 78 -13.25 9.07 -2.37
C LEU A 78 -12.43 9.96 -3.31
N MET A 79 -11.93 9.39 -4.42
CA MET A 79 -11.04 10.10 -5.33
C MET A 79 -11.71 11.32 -5.97
N GLU A 80 -13.03 11.27 -6.21
CA GLU A 80 -13.85 12.39 -6.69
C GLU A 80 -14.10 13.46 -5.62
N SER A 81 -14.17 13.06 -4.34
CA SER A 81 -14.42 13.98 -3.22
C SER A 81 -13.22 14.83 -2.81
N ILE A 82 -12.00 14.36 -3.12
CA ILE A 82 -10.75 15.01 -2.71
C ILE A 82 -10.49 16.27 -3.54
N ASN A 83 -10.13 17.36 -2.86
CA ASN A 83 -9.60 18.56 -3.51
C ASN A 83 -8.13 18.37 -3.89
N TRP A 84 -7.86 17.85 -5.08
CA TRP A 84 -6.50 17.60 -5.58
C TRP A 84 -5.67 18.86 -5.87
N ASN A 85 -6.18 20.07 -5.63
CA ASN A 85 -5.36 21.28 -5.66
C ASN A 85 -4.49 21.41 -4.39
N VAL A 86 -4.73 20.60 -3.37
CA VAL A 86 -3.85 20.47 -2.20
C VAL A 86 -3.33 19.06 -2.08
N PHE A 87 -2.19 18.89 -1.42
CA PHE A 87 -1.50 17.62 -1.34
C PHE A 87 -2.28 16.58 -0.53
N HIS A 88 -2.49 15.40 -1.12
CA HIS A 88 -3.10 14.25 -0.46
C HIS A 88 -2.30 12.98 -0.75
N ILE A 89 -2.45 11.99 0.12
CA ILE A 89 -1.97 10.62 -0.09
C ILE A 89 -3.16 9.68 0.14
N VAL A 90 -3.50 8.87 -0.86
CA VAL A 90 -4.53 7.83 -0.75
C VAL A 90 -3.83 6.47 -0.83
N GLN A 91 -4.08 5.59 0.14
CA GLN A 91 -3.38 4.31 0.25
C GLN A 91 -4.36 3.15 0.39
N LEU A 92 -4.04 2.04 -0.28
CA LEU A 92 -4.64 0.73 -0.06
C LEU A 92 -3.65 -0.14 0.71
N GLU A 93 -3.98 -0.45 1.96
CA GLU A 93 -3.17 -1.24 2.87
C GLU A 93 -3.66 -2.69 2.93
N ASP A 94 -2.74 -3.64 2.87
CA ASP A 94 -3.01 -5.04 3.19
C ASP A 94 -2.72 -5.35 4.67
N LYS A 95 -3.20 -6.51 5.13
CA LYS A 95 -3.01 -6.98 6.52
C LYS A 95 -1.55 -7.20 6.94
N ASN A 96 -0.62 -7.26 5.98
CA ASN A 96 0.80 -7.47 6.23
C ASN A 96 1.57 -6.14 6.26
N GLY A 97 0.88 -5.00 6.15
CA GLY A 97 1.49 -3.67 6.12
C GLY A 97 2.10 -3.30 4.77
N ASN A 98 1.84 -4.06 3.70
CA ASN A 98 2.16 -3.59 2.36
C ASN A 98 1.08 -2.61 1.91
N ALA A 99 1.49 -1.56 1.21
CA ALA A 99 0.57 -0.55 0.71
C ALA A 99 0.91 -0.13 -0.71
N LEU A 100 -0.12 0.08 -1.53
CA LEU A 100 0.03 0.90 -2.74
C LEU A 100 -0.61 2.25 -2.46
N HIS A 101 0.12 3.32 -2.77
CA HIS A 101 -0.39 4.68 -2.64
C HIS A 101 -0.35 5.44 -3.95
N VAL A 102 -1.27 6.39 -4.05
CA VAL A 102 -1.24 7.49 -5.01
C VAL A 102 -1.22 8.78 -4.21
N SER A 103 -0.49 9.79 -4.67
CA SER A 103 -0.30 11.01 -3.90
C SER A 103 -0.03 12.20 -4.80
N GLY A 104 -0.21 13.39 -4.25
CA GLY A 104 0.22 14.62 -4.92
C GLY A 104 -0.80 15.74 -4.88
N SER A 105 -0.50 16.76 -5.69
CA SER A 105 -1.37 17.88 -5.99
C SER A 105 -1.28 18.20 -7.49
N LEU A 106 -2.37 18.71 -8.07
CA LEU A 106 -2.44 19.12 -9.48
C LEU A 106 -1.74 20.47 -9.74
N GLU A 107 -1.47 21.24 -8.69
CA GLU A 107 -0.91 22.60 -8.79
C GLU A 107 0.61 22.63 -8.51
N GLU A 108 1.09 22.03 -7.41
CA GLU A 108 2.46 22.29 -6.93
C GLU A 108 3.38 21.06 -7.01
N ASP A 109 2.94 19.92 -6.47
CA ASP A 109 3.82 18.77 -6.19
C ASP A 109 3.85 17.74 -7.33
N GLY A 110 2.90 17.85 -8.25
CA GLY A 110 2.62 16.82 -9.24
C GLY A 110 2.03 15.56 -8.59
N LEU A 111 1.80 14.54 -9.40
CA LEU A 111 1.21 13.27 -8.96
C LEU A 111 2.26 12.17 -8.92
N ALA A 112 2.10 11.22 -8.01
CA ALA A 112 2.99 10.08 -7.83
C ALA A 112 2.20 8.83 -7.46
N SER A 113 2.83 7.68 -7.64
CA SER A 113 2.34 6.43 -7.07
C SER A 113 3.51 5.57 -6.62
N GLY A 114 3.37 4.96 -5.45
CA GLY A 114 4.40 4.14 -4.83
C GLY A 114 3.82 2.85 -4.25
N TYR A 115 4.67 1.83 -4.20
CA TYR A 115 4.38 0.56 -3.54
C TYR A 115 5.38 0.35 -2.41
N VAL A 116 4.86 0.22 -1.20
CA VAL A 116 5.62 0.11 0.04
C VAL A 116 5.42 -1.27 0.62
N THR A 117 6.51 -1.87 1.07
CA THR A 117 6.56 -3.09 1.87
C THR A 117 7.46 -2.84 3.08
N GLU A 118 7.61 -3.83 3.96
CA GLU A 118 8.57 -3.75 5.06
C GLU A 118 10.02 -3.50 4.59
N ASN A 119 10.39 -4.01 3.41
CA ASN A 119 11.79 -4.01 2.96
C ASN A 119 12.07 -3.01 1.83
N ASP A 120 11.06 -2.65 1.04
CA ASP A 120 11.21 -1.91 -0.20
C ASP A 120 10.17 -0.80 -0.31
N HIS A 121 10.58 0.29 -0.96
CA HIS A 121 9.70 1.34 -1.43
C HIS A 121 10.01 1.58 -2.91
N LEU A 122 9.09 1.19 -3.78
CA LEU A 122 9.22 1.33 -5.23
C LEU A 122 8.31 2.47 -5.70
N LEU A 123 8.79 3.28 -6.65
CA LEU A 123 7.99 4.34 -7.27
C LEU A 123 7.61 3.96 -8.69
N LYS A 124 6.41 4.35 -9.13
CA LYS A 124 5.99 4.19 -10.52
C LYS A 124 6.95 5.01 -11.41
N SER A 125 7.65 4.35 -12.33
CA SER A 125 8.71 4.95 -13.16
C SER A 125 8.24 6.17 -13.96
N VAL A 126 6.98 6.14 -14.42
CA VAL A 126 6.33 7.26 -15.09
C VAL A 126 5.23 7.76 -14.17
N PRO A 127 5.33 8.99 -13.64
CA PRO A 127 4.31 9.56 -12.76
C PRO A 127 2.91 9.53 -13.38
N PRO A 128 1.83 9.35 -12.59
CA PRO A 128 0.48 9.54 -13.07
C PRO A 128 0.28 10.97 -13.60
N THR A 129 -0.63 11.15 -14.56
CA THR A 129 -0.90 12.45 -15.18
C THR A 129 -2.29 13.01 -14.86
N SER A 130 -3.15 12.21 -14.22
CA SER A 130 -4.49 12.62 -13.83
C SER A 130 -5.00 11.86 -12.60
N VAL A 131 -6.02 12.42 -11.95
CA VAL A 131 -6.77 11.74 -10.88
C VAL A 131 -7.40 10.45 -11.39
N GLU A 132 -7.90 10.42 -12.63
CA GLU A 132 -8.44 9.21 -13.27
C GLU A 132 -7.41 8.08 -13.38
N GLU A 133 -6.16 8.41 -13.75
CA GLU A 133 -5.07 7.42 -13.79
C GLU A 133 -4.75 6.90 -12.38
N MET A 134 -4.72 7.78 -11.36
CA MET A 134 -4.53 7.38 -9.96
C MET A 134 -5.65 6.45 -9.46
N THR A 135 -6.91 6.78 -9.75
CA THR A 135 -8.08 5.94 -9.42
C THR A 135 -7.96 4.57 -10.06
N THR A 136 -7.57 4.52 -11.35
CA THR A 136 -7.37 3.26 -12.07
C THR A 136 -6.27 2.41 -11.45
N ILE A 137 -5.15 3.01 -11.04
CA ILE A 137 -4.05 2.31 -10.38
C ILE A 137 -4.52 1.65 -9.08
N LEU A 138 -5.29 2.37 -8.25
CA LEU A 138 -5.84 1.84 -7.00
C LEU A 138 -6.80 0.67 -7.25
N ILE A 139 -7.70 0.79 -8.23
CA ILE A 139 -8.64 -0.27 -8.59
C ILE A 139 -7.90 -1.51 -9.09
N ASP A 140 -6.92 -1.36 -9.99
CA ASP A 140 -6.12 -2.49 -10.48
C ASP A 140 -5.37 -3.21 -9.34
N PHE A 141 -4.91 -2.46 -8.34
CA PHE A 141 -4.27 -3.02 -7.14
C PHE A 141 -5.26 -3.81 -6.28
N LEU A 142 -6.46 -3.26 -6.09
CA LEU A 142 -7.54 -3.91 -5.34
C LEU A 142 -7.95 -5.24 -5.98
N GLU A 143 -8.10 -5.28 -7.30
CA GLU A 143 -8.56 -6.47 -8.01
C GLU A 143 -7.56 -7.63 -7.96
N SER A 144 -6.26 -7.37 -8.16
CA SER A 144 -5.25 -8.43 -8.21
C SER A 144 -3.83 -7.89 -8.12
N GLU A 145 -3.03 -8.49 -7.23
CA GLU A 145 -1.61 -8.14 -7.11
C GLU A 145 -0.82 -8.40 -8.42
N ASN A 146 -1.26 -9.37 -9.22
CA ASN A 146 -0.61 -9.69 -10.49
C ASN A 146 -0.99 -8.73 -11.62
N ASN A 147 -2.12 -8.02 -11.53
CA ASN A 147 -2.60 -7.16 -12.61
C ASN A 147 -1.80 -5.86 -12.66
N TRP A 148 -1.72 -5.15 -11.54
CA TRP A 148 -1.03 -3.86 -11.48
C TRP A 148 0.47 -4.00 -11.76
N ARG A 149 1.15 -5.05 -11.25
CA ARG A 149 2.58 -5.29 -11.50
C ARG A 149 2.92 -5.56 -12.98
N LYS A 150 1.97 -6.13 -13.73
CA LYS A 150 2.14 -6.36 -15.18
C LYS A 150 1.84 -5.11 -16.00
N LYS A 151 0.90 -4.29 -15.52
CA LYS A 151 0.43 -3.09 -16.21
C LYS A 151 1.35 -1.88 -15.99
N TYR A 152 1.95 -1.78 -14.81
CA TYR A 152 2.73 -0.63 -14.38
C TYR A 152 4.17 -1.01 -14.04
N LYS A 153 5.11 -0.13 -14.39
CA LYS A 153 6.52 -0.27 -14.04
C LYS A 153 6.81 0.48 -12.74
N TYR A 154 7.37 -0.23 -11.77
CA TYR A 154 7.84 0.30 -10.49
C TYR A 154 9.29 -0.09 -10.29
N GLU A 155 10.11 0.83 -9.77
CA GLU A 155 11.55 0.65 -9.55
C GLU A 155 12.09 1.43 -8.34
#